data_AF-A0A0C3MXI7-F1
#
_entry.id   AF-A0A0C3MXI7-F1
#
_cell.length_a   1.000
_cell.length_b   1.000
_cell.length_c   1.000
_cell.angle_alpha   90.00
_cell.angle_beta   90.00
_cell.angle_gamma   90.00
#
_symmetry.space_group_name_H-M   'P 1'
#
loop_
_entity.id
_entity.type
_entity.pdbx_description
1 polymer ?
#
loop_
_entity_poly.entity_id
_entity_poly.type
_entity_poly.pdbx_seq_one_letter_code
_entity_poly.pdbx_strand_id
1 'polypeptide(L)'
;MLDGAILPLFVYAVCSMVEFIYRAQQPIHTDSSIASMTAALQAFHATKHTILDMRARRGAKGSMDNFNILKLELMHTFARHIKENGTLIQYTADVTEQLLITHCKTPFEWMN
;
A
#
# COMPACT_ATOMS: atom_id res chain seq x y z
N MET A 1 26.67 5.78 2.53
CA MET A 1 27.28 5.36 1.26
C MET A 1 26.59 4.06 0.87
N LEU A 2 25.72 4.09 -0.14
CA LEU A 2 25.07 2.89 -0.68
C LEU A 2 25.99 2.35 -1.79
N ASP A 3 26.76 1.31 -1.50
CA ASP A 3 27.62 0.66 -2.49
C ASP A 3 26.77 -0.08 -3.55
N GLY A 4 26.46 0.64 -4.61
CA GLY A 4 26.73 0.24 -6.00
C GLY A 4 25.86 -0.80 -6.70
N ALA A 5 25.20 -1.73 -6.01
CA ALA A 5 24.36 -2.74 -6.68
C ALA A 5 23.09 -3.01 -5.90
N ILE A 6 22.02 -2.28 -6.22
CA ILE A 6 20.68 -2.66 -5.76
C ILE A 6 20.32 -3.95 -6.48
N LEU A 7 20.08 -5.03 -5.72
CA LEU A 7 19.65 -6.31 -6.27
C LEU A 7 18.40 -6.10 -7.14
N PRO A 8 18.36 -6.57 -8.41
CA PRO A 8 17.21 -6.36 -9.28
C PRO A 8 15.88 -6.82 -8.66
N LEU A 9 15.91 -7.90 -7.88
CA LEU A 9 14.76 -8.40 -7.12
C LEU A 9 14.27 -7.45 -6.03
N PHE A 10 15.17 -6.66 -5.42
CA PHE A 10 14.78 -5.63 -4.46
C PHE A 10 13.94 -4.54 -5.14
N VAL A 11 14.41 -4.03 -6.29
CA VAL A 11 13.65 -3.03 -7.06
C VAL A 11 12.31 -3.61 -7.49
N TYR A 12 12.32 -4.85 -7.99
CA TYR A 12 11.10 -5.55 -8.40
C TYR A 12 10.09 -5.72 -7.26
N ALA A 13 10.54 -6.04 -6.04
CA ALA A 13 9.67 -6.14 -4.87
C ALA A 13 8.98 -4.79 -4.57
N VAL A 14 9.75 -3.70 -4.56
CA VAL A 14 9.20 -2.35 -4.36
C VAL A 14 8.22 -1.97 -5.46
N CYS A 15 8.59 -2.20 -6.73
CA CYS A 15 7.73 -1.92 -7.88
C CYS A 15 6.43 -2.73 -7.83
N SER A 16 6.48 -4.03 -7.48
CA SER A 16 5.30 -4.88 -7.37
C SER A 16 4.32 -4.37 -6.31
N MET A 17 4.84 -3.87 -5.19
CA MET A 17 4.02 -3.24 -4.14
C MET A 17 3.38 -1.93 -4.61
N VAL A 18 4.15 -1.06 -5.27
CA VAL A 18 3.65 0.20 -5.83
C VAL A 18 2.59 -0.08 -6.90
N GLU A 19 2.81 -1.10 -7.74
CA GLU A 19 1.85 -1.52 -8.75
C GLU A 19 0.55 -2.01 -8.13
N PHE A 20 0.61 -2.81 -7.06
CA PHE A 20 -0.58 -3.20 -6.30
C PHE A 20 -1.35 -1.97 -5.79
N ILE A 21 -0.66 -1.03 -5.12
CA ILE A 21 -1.29 0.18 -4.57
C ILE A 21 -1.96 0.99 -5.67
N TYR A 22 -1.26 1.21 -6.79
CA TYR A 22 -1.79 1.98 -7.91
C TYR A 22 -3.01 1.31 -8.54
N ARG A 23 -2.97 -0.02 -8.72
CA ARG A 23 -4.11 -0.78 -9.25
C ARG A 23 -5.29 -0.77 -8.31
N ALA A 24 -5.08 -0.89 -6.99
CA ALA A 24 -6.14 -0.86 -5.98
C ALA A 24 -6.87 0.49 -5.91
N GLN A 25 -6.29 1.55 -6.45
CA GLN A 25 -6.89 2.89 -6.52
C GLN A 25 -7.73 3.13 -7.79
N GLN A 26 -7.85 2.13 -8.68
CA GLN A 26 -8.64 2.29 -9.90
C GLN A 26 -10.12 2.58 -9.58
N PRO A 27 -10.74 3.55 -10.27
CA PRO A 27 -12.14 3.92 -10.00
C PRO A 27 -13.13 2.85 -10.44
N ILE A 28 -12.71 1.95 -11.34
CA ILE A 28 -13.51 0.85 -11.87
C ILE A 28 -12.63 -0.38 -11.96
N HIS A 29 -13.16 -1.51 -11.49
CA HIS A 29 -12.49 -2.80 -11.55
C HIS A 29 -13.23 -3.78 -12.46
N THR A 30 -12.50 -4.36 -13.40
CA THR A 30 -12.90 -5.56 -14.16
C THR A 30 -12.20 -6.80 -13.59
N ASP A 31 -12.67 -8.00 -13.93
CA ASP A 31 -12.00 -9.25 -13.53
C ASP A 31 -10.52 -9.27 -13.92
N SER A 32 -10.18 -8.76 -15.11
CA SER A 32 -8.80 -8.64 -15.56
C SER A 32 -7.97 -7.70 -14.67
N SER A 33 -8.53 -6.55 -14.29
CA SER A 33 -7.85 -5.59 -13.41
C SER A 33 -7.63 -6.16 -11.99
N ILE A 34 -8.60 -6.92 -11.47
CA ILE A 34 -8.52 -7.58 -10.17
C ILE A 34 -7.45 -8.68 -10.21
N ALA A 35 -7.39 -9.44 -11.31
CA ALA A 35 -6.36 -10.44 -11.52
C ALA A 35 -4.96 -9.80 -11.57
N SER A 36 -4.78 -8.70 -12.31
CA SER A 36 -3.50 -7.98 -12.35
C SER A 36 -3.11 -7.40 -10.99
N MET A 37 -4.06 -6.82 -10.24
CA MET A 37 -3.82 -6.32 -8.89
C MET A 37 -3.37 -7.46 -7.96
N THR A 38 -4.06 -8.60 -7.99
CA THR A 38 -3.73 -9.76 -7.17
C THR A 38 -2.37 -10.34 -7.54
N ALA A 39 -2.04 -10.38 -8.84
CA ALA A 39 -0.73 -10.83 -9.33
C ALA A 39 0.41 -9.92 -8.84
N ALA A 40 0.21 -8.59 -8.83
CA ALA A 40 1.18 -7.65 -8.29
C ALA A 40 1.44 -7.87 -6.79
N LEU A 41 0.39 -8.14 -6.00
CA LEU A 41 0.53 -8.50 -4.59
C LEU A 41 1.28 -9.83 -4.42
N GLN A 42 0.95 -10.84 -5.22
CA GLN A 42 1.67 -12.13 -5.21
C GLN A 42 3.16 -11.97 -5.55
N ALA A 43 3.49 -11.16 -6.57
CA ALA A 43 4.86 -10.85 -6.94
C ALA A 43 5.64 -10.16 -5.81
N PHE A 44 5.00 -9.22 -5.10
CA PHE A 44 5.58 -8.64 -3.89
C PHE A 44 5.82 -9.70 -2.81
N HIS A 45 4.85 -10.57 -2.52
CA HIS A 45 5.01 -11.61 -1.50
C HIS A 45 6.11 -12.61 -1.83
N ALA A 46 6.31 -12.93 -3.12
CA ALA A 46 7.38 -13.80 -3.58
C ALA A 46 8.77 -13.16 -3.40
N THR A 47 8.87 -11.83 -3.48
CA THR A 47 10.16 -11.11 -3.53
C THR A 47 10.47 -10.28 -2.29
N LYS A 48 9.52 -10.08 -1.36
CA LYS A 48 9.71 -9.25 -0.16
C LYS A 48 10.88 -9.66 0.74
N HIS A 49 11.34 -10.91 0.65
CA HIS A 49 12.51 -11.38 1.40
C HIS A 49 13.77 -10.56 1.07
N THR A 50 13.93 -10.10 -0.18
CA THR A 50 15.08 -9.28 -0.56
C THR A 50 15.12 -7.92 0.14
N ILE A 51 13.97 -7.42 0.61
CA ILE A 51 13.88 -6.20 1.43
C ILE A 51 14.44 -6.45 2.83
N LEU A 52 14.25 -7.66 3.36
CA LEU A 52 14.83 -8.10 4.64
C LEU A 52 16.33 -8.32 4.52
N ASP A 53 16.78 -8.98 3.44
CA ASP A 53 18.20 -9.26 3.19
C ASP A 53 19.02 -7.97 3.10
N MET A 54 18.46 -6.95 2.45
CA MET A 54 19.04 -5.60 2.36
C MET A 54 18.90 -4.78 3.66
N ARG A 55 18.30 -5.35 4.71
CA ARG A 55 17.99 -4.69 5.99
C ARG A 55 17.22 -3.37 5.83
N ALA A 56 16.50 -3.23 4.72
CA ALA A 56 15.83 -2.00 4.33
C ALA A 56 14.58 -1.73 5.18
N ARG A 57 13.97 -2.77 5.76
CA ARG A 57 12.91 -2.64 6.74
C ARG A 57 13.49 -2.23 8.09
N ARG A 58 13.20 -1.00 8.54
CA ARG A 58 13.63 -0.46 9.84
C ARG A 58 12.44 -0.12 10.73
N GLY A 59 12.55 -0.47 12.00
CA GLY A 59 11.67 -0.03 13.08
C GLY A 59 12.42 0.82 14.11
N ALA A 60 11.76 1.15 15.22
CA ALA A 60 12.32 2.02 16.27
C ALA A 60 13.62 1.47 16.91
N LYS A 61 13.82 0.14 16.90
CA LYS A 61 14.97 -0.55 17.49
C LYS A 61 16.01 -1.04 16.47
N GLY A 62 15.88 -0.66 15.19
CA GLY A 62 16.79 -1.10 14.13
C GLY A 62 16.09 -1.91 13.02
N SER A 63 16.85 -2.75 12.32
CA SER A 63 16.31 -3.56 11.22
C SER A 63 15.36 -4.64 11.72
N MET A 64 14.27 -4.88 10.99
CA MET A 64 13.28 -5.91 11.27
C MET A 64 13.40 -7.07 10.27
N ASP A 65 13.17 -8.28 10.75
CA ASP A 65 13.34 -9.55 10.02
C ASP A 65 12.02 -10.15 9.51
N ASN A 66 10.89 -9.48 9.72
CA ASN A 66 9.57 -10.01 9.40
C ASN A 66 8.70 -8.97 8.69
N PHE A 67 7.59 -9.43 8.12
CA PHE A 67 6.58 -8.58 7.48
C PHE A 67 5.23 -8.57 8.22
N ASN A 68 5.27 -8.56 9.55
CA ASN A 68 4.06 -8.60 10.40
C ASN A 68 3.39 -7.21 10.47
N ILE A 69 2.93 -6.72 9.33
CA ILE A 69 2.17 -5.48 9.20
C ILE A 69 0.73 -5.89 8.93
N LEU A 70 -0.17 -5.59 9.86
CA LEU A 70 -1.59 -5.90 9.73
C LEU A 70 -2.19 -5.36 8.41
N LYS A 71 -1.75 -4.16 7.98
CA LYS A 71 -2.18 -3.57 6.69
C LYS A 71 -1.77 -4.42 5.48
N LEU A 72 -0.65 -5.12 5.51
CA LEU A 72 -0.24 -6.01 4.41
C LEU A 72 -1.10 -7.28 4.38
N GLU A 73 -1.45 -7.83 5.54
CA GLU A 73 -2.38 -8.96 5.60
C GLU A 73 -3.77 -8.58 5.08
N LEU A 74 -4.24 -7.38 5.44
CA LEU A 74 -5.51 -6.84 4.97
C LEU A 74 -5.57 -6.74 3.44
N MET A 75 -4.45 -6.49 2.75
CA MET A 75 -4.43 -6.38 1.29
C MET A 75 -4.90 -7.66 0.56
N HIS A 76 -4.79 -8.84 1.20
CA HIS A 76 -5.31 -10.08 0.62
C HIS A 76 -6.83 -10.10 0.48
N THR A 77 -7.57 -9.31 1.26
CA THR A 77 -9.03 -9.27 1.19
C THR A 77 -9.55 -8.33 0.11
N PHE A 78 -8.68 -7.51 -0.50
CA PHE A 78 -9.09 -6.47 -1.46
C PHE A 78 -9.85 -7.04 -2.66
N ALA A 79 -9.34 -8.12 -3.27
CA ALA A 79 -9.99 -8.75 -4.42
C ALA A 79 -11.41 -9.23 -4.11
N ARG A 80 -11.62 -9.79 -2.90
CA ARG A 80 -12.95 -10.22 -2.44
C ARG A 80 -13.86 -9.02 -2.20
N HIS A 81 -13.41 -8.04 -1.44
CA HIS A 81 -14.22 -6.85 -1.13
C HIS A 81 -14.56 -6.02 -2.37
N ILE A 82 -13.66 -5.94 -3.36
CA ILE A 82 -13.93 -5.24 -4.62
C ILE A 82 -15.07 -5.92 -5.38
N LYS A 83 -15.14 -7.26 -5.37
CA LYS A 83 -16.22 -8.01 -6.02
C LYS A 83 -17.55 -7.89 -5.27
N GLU A 84 -17.50 -7.85 -3.93
CA GLU A 84 -18.70 -7.80 -3.09
C GLU A 84 -19.30 -6.38 -3.01
N ASN A 85 -18.45 -5.35 -2.92
CA ASN A 85 -18.86 -3.99 -2.55
C ASN A 85 -18.51 -2.93 -3.59
N GLY A 86 -17.84 -3.28 -4.70
CA GLY A 86 -17.32 -2.30 -5.64
C GLY A 86 -16.01 -1.66 -5.18
N THR A 87 -15.68 -0.47 -5.68
CA THR A 87 -14.34 0.09 -5.48
C THR A 87 -14.10 0.57 -4.04
N LEU A 88 -12.99 0.11 -3.44
CA LEU A 88 -12.69 0.38 -2.03
C LEU A 88 -12.42 1.86 -1.74
N ILE A 89 -12.03 2.64 -2.75
CA ILE A 89 -11.76 4.08 -2.61
C ILE A 89 -12.99 4.86 -2.15
N GLN A 90 -14.20 4.36 -2.45
CA GLN A 90 -15.46 4.96 -2.01
C GLN A 90 -15.68 4.89 -0.50
N TYR A 91 -14.96 4.01 0.20
CA TYR A 91 -15.05 3.82 1.66
C TYR A 91 -13.86 4.44 2.41
N THR A 92 -13.08 5.30 1.76
CA THR A 92 -11.97 6.00 2.39
C THR A 92 -12.44 7.15 3.26
N ALA A 93 -11.64 7.49 4.26
CA ALA A 93 -11.90 8.66 5.10
C ALA A 93 -11.47 9.98 4.44
N ASP A 94 -10.81 9.95 3.27
CA ASP A 94 -10.22 11.14 2.62
C ASP A 94 -11.22 12.29 2.48
N VAL A 95 -12.43 12.00 1.97
CA VAL A 95 -13.47 13.04 1.81
C VAL A 95 -13.89 13.61 3.17
N THR A 96 -14.12 12.75 4.16
CA THR A 96 -14.53 13.19 5.50
C THR A 96 -13.41 13.93 6.24
N GLU A 97 -12.15 13.54 6.05
CA GLU A 97 -10.99 14.20 6.61
C GLU A 97 -10.77 15.57 5.96
N GLN A 98 -10.92 15.67 4.65
CA GLN A 98 -10.87 16.95 3.94
C GLN A 98 -11.94 17.91 4.47
N LEU A 99 -13.18 17.43 4.65
CA LEU A 99 -14.27 18.23 5.21
C LEU A 99 -13.97 18.65 6.66
N LEU A 100 -13.38 17.79 7.48
CA LEU A 100 -12.97 18.12 8.84
C LEU A 100 -11.92 19.24 8.86
N ILE A 101 -10.96 19.19 7.93
CA ILE A 101 -9.94 20.25 7.79
C ILE A 101 -10.62 21.56 7.40
N THR A 102 -11.39 21.57 6.30
CA THR A 102 -11.95 22.80 5.73
C THR A 102 -13.03 23.44 6.59
N HIS A 103 -13.84 22.64 7.29
CA HIS A 103 -15.01 23.13 8.01
C HIS A 103 -14.86 23.18 9.53
N CYS A 104 -13.84 22.53 10.11
CA CYS A 104 -13.64 22.54 11.56
C CYS A 104 -12.27 23.09 11.95
N LYS A 105 -11.18 22.50 11.45
CA LYS A 105 -9.82 22.89 11.88
C LYS A 105 -9.45 24.29 11.43
N THR A 106 -9.53 24.56 10.12
CA THR A 106 -9.15 25.85 9.56
C THR A 106 -9.98 27.01 10.13
N PRO A 107 -11.32 26.91 10.26
CA PRO A 107 -12.10 27.98 10.90
C PRO A 107 -11.76 28.19 12.37
N PHE A 108 -11.49 27.13 13.14
CA PHE A 108 -11.12 27.25 14.55
C PHE A 108 -9.75 27.94 14.73
N GLU A 109 -8.78 27.62 13.87
CA GLU A 109 -7.48 28.30 13.86
C GLU A 109 -7.60 29.79 13.54
N TRP A 110 -8.54 30.20 12.69
CA TRP A 110 -8.80 31.61 12.37
C TRP A 110 -9.48 32.39 13.49
N MET A 111 -9.99 31.71 14.52
CA MET A 111 -10.66 32.32 15.67
C MET A 111 -9.74 32.53 16.89
N ASN A 112 -8.50 32.03 16.86
CA ASN A 112 -7.47 32.26 17.90
C ASN A 112 -6.49 33.36 17.46
#